data_AF-A0A2N2JIG5-F1
#
_entry.id   AF-A0A2N2JIG5-F1
#
_cell.length_a   1.000
_cell.length_b   1.000
_cell.length_c   1.000
_cell.angle_alpha   90.00
_cell.angle_beta   90.00
_cell.angle_gamma   90.00
#
_symmetry.space_group_name_H-M   'P 1'
#
loop_
_entity.id
_entity.type
_entity.pdbx_description
1 polymer ?
#
loop_
_entity_poly.entity_id
_entity_poly.type
_entity_poly.pdbx_seq_one_letter_code
_entity_poly.pdbx_strand_id
1 'polypeptide(L)'
;MIDTASSTSAGAALTTRSTRWGSSATACSSTPSRGHRQRRRGTRCAPTRRRSPSPRTARPSSRPSSGAAARSSGASRGSAGREGRRGPLAGAVGGDRLAAMAHPLEDVIRGADRFVLIGDSSQGRFPATSFASYVSVGKPFYTLDLGGLTESRGKAKGHRVFTSVSELPEDRGDLAILWVTPHVASRAVELAHEAGCTRVWFSFKTGHRDAVARARELGMEVVEIGRCPVYYMGEKIGACAAHTALVKLTGSYKRPPQTDADAKHRELF
;
A
#
# COMPACT_ATOMS: atom_id res chain seq x y z
N MET A 1 8.39 64.30 -19.50
CA MET A 1 9.85 64.58 -19.40
C MET A 1 10.35 63.91 -18.14
N ILE A 2 11.50 63.23 -18.26
CA ILE A 2 12.24 62.44 -17.25
C ILE A 2 11.57 61.08 -16.96
N ASP A 3 11.87 59.99 -17.67
CA ASP A 3 13.09 59.16 -17.83
C ASP A 3 13.09 57.89 -16.94
N THR A 4 12.92 56.77 -17.65
CA THR A 4 13.60 55.46 -17.54
C THR A 4 14.40 55.08 -16.29
N ALA A 5 14.15 53.87 -15.77
CA ALA A 5 15.11 52.76 -15.91
C ALA A 5 14.54 51.41 -15.42
N SER A 6 14.57 50.43 -16.32
CA SER A 6 14.45 49.00 -16.07
C SER A 6 15.75 48.44 -15.49
N SER A 7 15.67 47.47 -14.56
CA SER A 7 16.81 46.65 -14.17
C SER A 7 16.51 45.18 -14.47
N THR A 8 17.26 44.65 -15.43
CA THR A 8 17.33 43.25 -15.82
C THR A 8 18.65 42.70 -15.25
N SER A 9 18.60 41.60 -14.51
CA SER A 9 19.81 40.84 -14.16
C SER A 9 19.76 39.44 -14.77
N ALA A 10 20.59 39.22 -15.78
CA ALA A 10 21.17 37.93 -16.14
C ALA A 10 21.95 37.39 -14.91
N GLY A 11 22.04 36.10 -14.63
CA GLY A 11 22.47 35.01 -15.50
C GLY A 11 23.73 34.41 -14.88
N ALA A 12 23.62 33.23 -14.25
CA ALA A 12 24.78 32.45 -13.82
C ALA A 12 24.49 30.97 -14.08
N ALA A 13 25.11 30.47 -15.15
CA ALA A 13 25.18 29.06 -15.47
C ALA A 13 26.13 28.36 -14.49
N LEU A 14 25.67 27.28 -13.85
CA LEU A 14 26.52 26.38 -13.09
C LEU A 14 26.73 25.08 -13.88
N THR A 15 27.95 24.95 -14.41
CA THR A 15 28.48 23.78 -15.10
C THR A 15 29.02 22.77 -14.09
N THR A 16 28.49 21.55 -14.18
CA THR A 16 29.13 20.22 -13.97
C THR A 16 30.27 20.06 -12.94
N ARG A 17 30.04 19.20 -11.94
CA ARG A 17 31.07 18.26 -11.43
C ARG A 17 30.45 16.91 -11.07
N SER A 18 30.70 15.95 -11.95
CA SER A 18 30.51 14.51 -11.74
C SER A 18 31.52 14.01 -10.71
N THR A 19 31.05 13.46 -9.60
CA THR A 19 31.90 12.75 -8.62
C THR A 19 31.78 11.25 -8.88
N ARG A 20 32.89 10.74 -9.41
CA ARG A 20 33.21 9.34 -9.65
C ARG A 20 33.47 8.67 -8.30
N TRP A 21 32.61 7.75 -7.87
CA TRP A 21 32.92 6.85 -6.76
C TRP A 21 33.87 5.77 -7.25
N GLY A 22 35.13 5.87 -6.82
CA GLY A 22 36.19 4.90 -7.08
C GLY A 22 36.13 3.77 -6.06
N SER A 23 36.09 2.55 -6.57
CA SER A 23 36.34 1.31 -5.82
C SER A 23 37.77 1.29 -5.28
N SER A 24 37.93 1.10 -3.98
CA SER A 24 39.22 0.71 -3.37
C SER A 24 39.10 -0.72 -2.87
N ALA A 25 39.69 -1.63 -3.65
CA ALA A 25 39.99 -2.99 -3.24
C ALA A 25 41.32 -2.96 -2.46
N THR A 26 41.29 -3.34 -1.20
CA THR A 26 42.50 -3.60 -0.41
C THR A 26 42.94 -5.04 -0.65
N ALA A 27 44.13 -5.20 -1.24
CA ALA A 27 44.83 -6.45 -1.36
C ALA A 27 45.49 -6.80 -0.01
N CYS A 28 45.25 -8.01 0.50
CA CYS A 28 46.09 -8.66 1.50
C CYS A 28 46.84 -9.82 0.84
N SER A 29 48.16 -9.74 0.90
CA SER A 29 49.11 -10.68 0.33
C SER A 29 49.22 -11.96 1.18
N SER A 30 48.97 -13.08 0.50
CA SER A 30 49.62 -14.40 0.57
C SER A 30 50.62 -14.75 1.70
N THR A 31 50.43 -15.94 2.29
CA THR A 31 51.49 -16.97 2.41
C THR A 31 50.85 -18.39 2.45
N PRO A 32 51.48 -19.44 1.88
CA PRO A 32 50.82 -20.72 1.60
C PRO A 32 51.16 -21.83 2.61
N SER A 33 50.21 -22.72 2.88
CA SER A 33 50.50 -24.02 3.49
C SER A 33 49.91 -25.17 2.66
N ARG A 34 50.85 -26.00 2.19
CA ARG A 34 50.75 -27.33 1.59
C ARG A 34 49.52 -28.17 1.99
N GLY A 35 48.93 -28.77 0.96
CA GLY A 35 48.78 -30.23 0.89
C GLY A 35 47.48 -30.83 1.45
N HIS A 36 46.53 -31.16 0.58
CA HIS A 36 46.15 -32.55 0.40
C HIS A 36 45.38 -32.78 -0.90
N ARG A 37 45.88 -33.79 -1.62
CA ARG A 37 45.41 -34.31 -2.90
C ARG A 37 44.32 -35.33 -2.63
N GLN A 38 43.08 -35.12 -3.08
CA GLN A 38 42.12 -36.22 -3.30
C GLN A 38 41.19 -35.98 -4.50
N ARG A 39 41.54 -36.67 -5.58
CA ARG A 39 40.70 -37.46 -6.50
C ARG A 39 39.31 -36.92 -6.89
N ARG A 40 39.28 -36.38 -8.10
CA ARG A 40 38.29 -36.57 -9.19
C ARG A 40 37.17 -37.59 -8.92
N ARG A 41 35.91 -37.15 -9.04
CA ARG A 41 34.86 -37.87 -9.78
C ARG A 41 34.06 -36.86 -10.60
N GLY A 42 34.13 -37.03 -11.92
CA GLY A 42 33.36 -36.25 -12.87
C GLY A 42 31.94 -36.78 -12.95
N THR A 43 30.98 -35.86 -12.88
CA THR A 43 29.61 -36.08 -13.35
C THR A 43 29.41 -35.21 -14.58
N ARG A 44 29.26 -35.88 -15.73
CA ARG A 44 28.90 -35.29 -17.01
C ARG A 44 27.51 -34.67 -16.89
N CYS A 45 27.40 -33.36 -17.12
CA CYS A 45 26.12 -32.72 -17.40
C CYS A 45 25.75 -32.98 -18.87
N ALA A 46 24.60 -33.61 -19.10
CA ALA A 46 24.00 -33.74 -20.42
C ALA A 46 23.36 -32.39 -20.83
N PRO A 47 23.48 -31.95 -22.09
CA PRO A 47 22.82 -30.75 -22.57
C PRO A 47 21.33 -31.04 -22.85
N THR A 48 20.44 -30.41 -22.08
CA THR A 48 19.01 -30.36 -22.38
C THR A 48 18.76 -29.48 -23.60
N ARG A 49 18.25 -30.11 -24.66
CA ARG A 49 17.81 -29.46 -25.90
C ARG A 49 16.77 -28.38 -25.60
N ARG A 50 17.10 -27.12 -25.91
CA ARG A 50 16.15 -26.01 -26.07
C ARG A 50 15.13 -26.38 -27.17
N ARG A 51 13.86 -26.49 -26.81
CA ARG A 51 12.75 -26.47 -27.77
C ARG A 51 12.35 -25.01 -28.01
N SER A 52 12.46 -24.56 -29.25
CA SER A 52 11.96 -23.27 -29.72
C SER A 52 10.43 -23.22 -29.63
N PRO A 53 9.82 -22.14 -29.12
CA PRO A 53 8.37 -21.96 -29.21
C PRO A 53 7.97 -21.55 -30.64
N SER A 54 6.96 -22.25 -31.19
CA SER A 54 6.32 -21.89 -32.46
C SER A 54 5.52 -20.59 -32.33
N PRO A 55 5.47 -19.74 -33.36
CA PRO A 55 4.68 -18.51 -33.35
C PRO A 55 3.19 -18.84 -33.44
N ARG A 56 2.41 -18.44 -32.42
CA ARG A 56 0.95 -18.44 -32.48
C ARG A 56 0.49 -17.25 -33.31
N THR A 57 -0.23 -17.56 -34.37
CA THR A 57 -0.92 -16.62 -35.26
C THR A 57 -2.00 -15.85 -34.50
N ALA A 58 -1.94 -14.52 -34.63
CA ALA A 58 -2.96 -13.60 -34.14
C ALA A 58 -4.24 -13.74 -34.96
N ARG A 59 -5.38 -13.81 -34.28
CA ARG A 59 -6.71 -13.80 -34.89
C ARG A 59 -7.40 -12.49 -34.48
N PRO A 60 -7.73 -11.58 -35.43
CA PRO A 60 -8.51 -10.40 -35.12
C PRO A 60 -10.01 -10.75 -35.12
N SER A 61 -10.72 -10.44 -34.03
CA SER A 61 -12.19 -10.38 -34.05
C SER A 61 -12.63 -8.98 -33.70
N SER A 62 -12.82 -8.17 -34.73
CA SER A 62 -13.66 -6.98 -34.71
C SER A 62 -15.12 -7.40 -34.51
N ARG A 63 -15.80 -6.79 -33.53
CA ARG A 63 -17.25 -6.62 -33.58
C ARG A 63 -17.64 -5.23 -33.05
N PRO A 64 -18.52 -4.51 -33.76
CA PRO A 64 -18.84 -3.12 -33.49
C PRO A 64 -19.90 -2.93 -32.40
N SER A 65 -19.82 -1.72 -31.86
CA SER A 65 -20.73 -1.04 -30.94
C SER A 65 -22.14 -0.82 -31.51
N SER A 66 -23.14 -1.11 -30.67
CA SER A 66 -24.45 -0.45 -30.63
C SER A 66 -24.70 -0.16 -29.14
N GLY A 67 -25.04 1.04 -28.67
CA GLY A 67 -25.90 2.05 -29.26
C GLY A 67 -27.28 1.93 -28.62
N ALA A 68 -27.46 2.50 -27.42
CA ALA A 68 -28.79 2.76 -26.86
C ALA A 68 -28.73 3.88 -25.83
N ALA A 69 -29.28 5.03 -26.22
CA ALA A 69 -29.56 6.18 -25.39
C ALA A 69 -30.93 6.03 -24.71
N ALA A 70 -31.04 6.49 -23.46
CA ALA A 70 -32.27 6.96 -22.83
C ALA A 70 -31.81 7.86 -21.66
N ARG A 71 -32.05 9.19 -21.65
CA ARG A 71 -33.32 9.88 -21.31
C ARG A 71 -33.93 9.27 -20.03
N SER A 72 -34.27 9.98 -18.97
CA SER A 72 -34.45 11.42 -18.74
C SER A 72 -34.83 11.62 -17.27
N SER A 73 -34.63 12.85 -16.79
CA SER A 73 -35.57 13.63 -15.95
C SER A 73 -36.09 13.08 -14.61
N GLY A 74 -35.80 13.85 -13.56
CA GLY A 74 -36.89 14.49 -12.82
C GLY A 74 -37.11 14.03 -11.39
N ALA A 75 -36.86 14.94 -10.44
CA ALA A 75 -37.82 15.43 -9.44
C ALA A 75 -37.10 15.76 -8.13
N SER A 76 -36.68 17.01 -8.02
CA SER A 76 -36.48 17.69 -6.75
C SER A 76 -37.82 17.85 -6.05
N ARG A 77 -37.96 17.28 -4.86
CA ARG A 77 -39.00 17.67 -3.90
C ARG A 77 -38.31 18.13 -2.63
N GLY A 78 -38.46 19.43 -2.37
CA GLY A 78 -38.08 20.04 -1.11
C GLY A 78 -38.90 19.51 0.04
N SER A 79 -38.30 19.53 1.23
CA SER A 79 -39.03 19.55 2.48
C SER A 79 -38.48 20.70 3.32
N ALA A 80 -39.41 21.58 3.64
CA ALA A 80 -39.26 22.74 4.49
C ALA A 80 -39.07 22.33 5.96
N GLY A 81 -38.31 23.17 6.67
CA GLY A 81 -38.69 23.73 7.96
C GLY A 81 -39.05 22.76 9.08
N ARG A 82 -38.09 22.54 9.99
CA ARG A 82 -38.43 22.34 11.41
C ARG A 82 -37.41 23.01 12.30
N GLU A 83 -37.63 24.30 12.48
CA GLU A 83 -37.02 25.13 13.52
C GLU A 83 -37.73 24.81 14.84
N GLY A 84 -36.99 24.27 15.81
CA GLY A 84 -37.56 23.78 17.05
C GLY A 84 -36.56 23.60 18.16
N ARG A 85 -36.49 24.63 19.02
CA ARG A 85 -36.14 24.60 20.46
C ARG A 85 -34.72 24.17 20.85
N ARG A 86 -33.88 25.18 21.08
CA ARG A 86 -32.73 25.11 21.99
C ARG A 86 -33.25 25.15 23.44
N GLY A 87 -33.15 24.03 24.16
CA GLY A 87 -33.26 23.98 25.62
C GLY A 87 -31.86 24.02 26.27
N PRO A 88 -31.72 24.53 27.50
CA PRO A 88 -30.44 24.75 28.14
C PRO A 88 -29.77 23.45 28.61
N LEU A 89 -28.46 23.46 28.46
CA LEU A 89 -27.47 22.44 28.83
C LEU A 89 -27.55 22.15 30.35
N ALA A 90 -28.02 20.95 30.70
CA ALA A 90 -27.80 20.36 32.03
C ALA A 90 -26.56 19.45 31.94
N GLY A 91 -25.58 19.75 32.78
CA GLY A 91 -24.25 19.13 32.79
C GLY A 91 -24.29 17.62 33.04
N ALA A 92 -23.60 16.89 32.17
CA ALA A 92 -23.14 15.53 32.45
C ALA A 92 -21.64 15.61 32.74
N VAL A 93 -21.31 15.96 33.99
CA VAL A 93 -19.99 15.72 34.58
C VAL A 93 -20.05 14.31 35.19
N GLY A 94 -19.08 13.46 34.87
CA GLY A 94 -18.87 12.19 35.57
C GLY A 94 -19.22 10.95 34.75
N GLY A 95 -18.40 10.70 33.73
CA GLY A 95 -18.45 9.48 32.93
C GLY A 95 -17.06 9.00 32.54
N ASP A 96 -16.06 9.10 33.44
CA ASP A 96 -14.78 8.37 33.38
C ASP A 96 -15.02 6.85 33.57
N ARG A 97 -16.00 6.32 32.83
CA ARG A 97 -16.28 4.91 32.69
C ARG A 97 -15.16 4.35 31.82
N LEU A 98 -14.15 3.77 32.47
CA LEU A 98 -13.35 2.66 31.95
C LEU A 98 -13.24 2.72 30.43
N ALA A 99 -12.53 3.72 29.92
CA ALA A 99 -12.09 3.72 28.53
C ALA A 99 -11.18 2.50 28.42
N ALA A 100 -11.77 1.34 28.16
CA ALA A 100 -11.06 0.13 27.81
C ALA A 100 -10.14 0.57 26.69
N MET A 101 -8.84 0.66 26.99
CA MET A 101 -7.90 1.33 26.11
C MET A 101 -8.06 0.69 24.74
N ALA A 102 -8.56 1.48 23.80
CA ALA A 102 -8.74 1.03 22.43
C ALA A 102 -7.38 0.49 21.97
N HIS A 103 -7.42 -0.57 21.18
CA HIS A 103 -6.16 -1.14 20.71
C HIS A 103 -5.41 -0.05 19.92
N PRO A 104 -4.09 0.17 20.07
CA PRO A 104 -3.41 1.28 19.40
C PRO A 104 -3.63 1.32 17.86
N LEU A 105 -3.74 0.14 17.24
CA LEU A 105 -4.05 0.01 15.81
C LEU A 105 -5.48 0.41 15.42
N GLU A 106 -6.42 0.34 16.36
CA GLU A 106 -7.78 0.88 16.21
C GLU A 106 -7.75 2.39 16.11
N ASP A 107 -6.95 3.06 16.95
CA ASP A 107 -6.79 4.51 16.88
C ASP A 107 -6.12 4.94 15.58
N VAL A 108 -5.14 4.18 15.08
CA VAL A 108 -4.50 4.48 13.78
C VAL A 108 -5.51 4.42 12.63
N ILE A 109 -6.28 3.34 12.50
CA ILE A 109 -7.23 3.21 11.37
C ILE A 109 -8.45 4.14 11.54
N ARG A 110 -8.88 4.40 12.78
CA ARG A 110 -9.98 5.33 13.07
C ARG A 110 -9.56 6.77 12.76
N GLY A 111 -8.40 7.19 13.25
CA GLY A 111 -7.87 8.55 13.13
C GLY A 111 -7.32 8.90 11.75
N ALA A 112 -7.03 7.93 10.88
CA ALA A 112 -6.68 8.21 9.49
C ALA A 112 -7.93 8.66 8.70
N ASP A 113 -8.09 9.94 8.41
CA ASP A 113 -9.24 10.46 7.63
C ASP A 113 -9.36 9.77 6.26
N ARG A 114 -8.22 9.57 5.60
CA ARG A 114 -8.05 8.83 4.35
C ARG A 114 -6.70 8.11 4.36
N PHE A 115 -6.55 7.08 3.54
CA PHE A 115 -5.29 6.37 3.33
C PHE A 115 -5.15 5.90 1.88
N VAL A 116 -3.93 5.50 1.51
CA VAL A 116 -3.64 4.83 0.23
C VAL A 116 -3.59 3.32 0.44
N LEU A 117 -4.40 2.57 -0.31
CA LEU A 117 -4.35 1.11 -0.38
C LEU A 117 -3.53 0.70 -1.60
N ILE A 118 -2.33 0.15 -1.37
CA ILE A 118 -1.41 -0.27 -2.44
C ILE A 118 -1.50 -1.77 -2.63
N GLY A 119 -1.73 -2.22 -3.86
CA GLY A 119 -1.85 -3.62 -4.21
C GLY A 119 -1.21 -4.00 -5.53
N ASP A 120 -1.26 -5.29 -5.85
CA ASP A 120 -0.74 -5.83 -7.12
C ASP A 120 -1.71 -6.87 -7.69
N SER A 121 -2.51 -6.44 -8.66
CA SER A 121 -3.49 -7.29 -9.35
C SER A 121 -2.86 -8.31 -10.28
N SER A 122 -1.60 -8.13 -10.71
CA SER A 122 -0.89 -9.09 -11.54
C SER A 122 -0.55 -10.38 -10.78
N GLN A 123 -0.51 -10.30 -9.45
CA GLN A 123 -0.24 -11.42 -8.54
C GLN A 123 -1.53 -12.02 -7.93
N GLY A 124 -2.71 -11.64 -8.45
CA GLY A 124 -4.00 -12.26 -8.09
C GLY A 124 -4.52 -11.98 -6.67
N ARG A 125 -3.79 -11.22 -5.84
CA ARG A 125 -4.21 -10.86 -4.48
C ARG A 125 -5.08 -9.60 -4.41
N PHE A 126 -5.17 -8.83 -5.50
CA PHE A 126 -5.75 -7.49 -5.50
C PHE A 126 -6.83 -7.28 -6.58
N PRO A 127 -7.94 -6.57 -6.27
CA PRO A 127 -8.35 -6.11 -4.94
C PRO A 127 -8.80 -7.28 -4.03
N ALA A 128 -8.45 -7.19 -2.74
CA ALA A 128 -8.77 -8.22 -1.76
C ALA A 128 -10.16 -8.03 -1.14
N THR A 129 -10.65 -9.05 -0.43
CA THR A 129 -11.91 -9.01 0.35
C THR A 129 -11.98 -7.84 1.34
N SER A 130 -10.84 -7.37 1.85
CA SER A 130 -10.73 -6.20 2.72
C SER A 130 -11.18 -4.90 2.05
N PHE A 131 -10.97 -4.75 0.73
CA PHE A 131 -11.44 -3.61 -0.05
C PHE A 131 -12.95 -3.39 0.13
N ALA A 132 -13.73 -4.47 0.01
CA ALA A 132 -15.18 -4.41 0.18
C ALA A 132 -15.59 -4.02 1.60
N SER A 133 -14.76 -4.29 2.62
CA SER A 133 -15.01 -3.79 3.97
C SER A 133 -14.87 -2.28 4.05
N TYR A 134 -13.78 -1.70 3.51
CA TYR A 134 -13.58 -0.25 3.51
C TYR A 134 -14.71 0.48 2.79
N VAL A 135 -15.14 -0.04 1.63
CA VAL A 135 -16.30 0.50 0.90
C VAL A 135 -17.57 0.39 1.72
N SER A 136 -17.86 -0.77 2.30
CA SER A 136 -19.12 -0.99 3.03
C SER A 136 -19.30 -0.07 4.24
N VAL A 137 -18.19 0.30 4.89
CA VAL A 137 -18.21 1.19 6.07
C VAL A 137 -18.04 2.67 5.70
N GLY A 138 -17.94 2.99 4.41
CA GLY A 138 -17.72 4.35 3.93
C GLY A 138 -16.39 4.96 4.36
N LYS A 139 -15.37 4.14 4.67
CA LYS A 139 -14.03 4.65 5.02
C LYS A 139 -13.39 5.22 3.75
N PRO A 140 -12.96 6.49 3.70
CA PRO A 140 -12.31 7.06 2.53
C PRO A 140 -10.93 6.43 2.29
N PHE A 141 -10.63 6.06 1.05
CA PHE A 141 -9.30 5.62 0.64
C PHE A 141 -9.10 5.80 -0.87
N TYR A 142 -7.84 5.83 -1.30
CA TYR A 142 -7.46 5.71 -2.70
C TYR A 142 -6.76 4.38 -2.95
N THR A 143 -6.94 3.84 -4.15
CA THR A 143 -6.40 2.53 -4.50
C THR A 143 -5.31 2.70 -5.55
N LEU A 144 -4.09 2.26 -5.25
CA LEU A 144 -2.96 2.28 -6.19
C LEU A 144 -2.61 0.83 -6.54
N ASP A 145 -2.60 0.47 -7.82
CA ASP A 145 -2.31 -0.88 -8.28
C ASP A 145 -1.03 -0.95 -9.11
N LEU A 146 -0.11 -1.83 -8.71
CA LEU A 146 1.11 -2.13 -9.45
C LEU A 146 0.84 -2.98 -10.71
N GLY A 147 -0.28 -3.71 -10.74
CA GLY A 147 -0.64 -4.59 -11.85
C GLY A 147 -1.35 -3.90 -13.03
N GLY A 148 -1.61 -2.59 -12.94
CA GLY A 148 -2.24 -1.81 -14.01
C GLY A 148 -3.77 -1.92 -14.07
N LEU A 149 -4.42 -2.41 -13.02
CA LEU A 149 -5.88 -2.42 -12.92
C LEU A 149 -6.39 -1.00 -12.74
N THR A 150 -7.33 -0.56 -13.59
CA THR A 150 -7.91 0.79 -13.53
C THR A 150 -9.27 0.84 -12.83
N GLU A 151 -9.93 -0.31 -12.67
CA GLU A 151 -11.22 -0.45 -12.00
C GLU A 151 -11.23 -1.71 -11.13
N SER A 152 -11.73 -1.58 -9.91
CA SER A 152 -11.88 -2.69 -8.98
C SER A 152 -12.84 -3.77 -9.50
N ARG A 153 -12.73 -4.97 -8.91
CA ARG A 153 -13.49 -6.17 -9.30
C ARG A 153 -14.24 -6.77 -8.10
N GLY A 154 -15.12 -7.74 -8.37
CA GLY A 154 -15.85 -8.47 -7.33
C GLY A 154 -16.89 -7.62 -6.61
N LYS A 155 -16.98 -7.75 -5.28
CA LYS A 155 -18.00 -7.07 -4.45
C LYS A 155 -17.89 -5.55 -4.42
N ALA A 156 -16.76 -5.02 -4.86
CA ALA A 156 -16.51 -3.60 -4.89
C ALA A 156 -16.25 -3.11 -6.32
N LYS A 157 -16.84 -3.75 -7.34
CA LYS A 157 -16.71 -3.35 -8.75
C LYS A 157 -17.11 -1.89 -8.98
N GLY A 158 -16.46 -1.20 -9.91
CA GLY A 158 -16.81 0.19 -10.29
C GLY A 158 -16.03 1.27 -9.55
N HIS A 159 -15.20 0.90 -8.57
CA HIS A 159 -14.36 1.88 -7.87
C HIS A 159 -13.08 2.12 -8.66
N ARG A 160 -12.69 3.39 -8.73
CA ARG A 160 -11.48 3.83 -9.43
C ARG A 160 -10.23 3.24 -8.76
N VAL A 161 -9.31 2.76 -9.60
CA VAL A 161 -7.98 2.31 -9.22
C VAL A 161 -6.97 3.11 -10.02
N PHE A 162 -6.02 3.71 -9.32
CA PHE A 162 -4.93 4.50 -9.89
C PHE A 162 -3.78 3.58 -10.26
N THR A 163 -3.08 3.91 -11.35
CA THR A 163 -1.93 3.14 -11.84
C THR A 163 -0.60 3.84 -11.65
N SER A 164 -0.63 5.11 -11.21
CA SER A 164 0.56 5.91 -10.92
C SER A 164 0.32 6.83 -9.73
N VAL A 165 1.39 7.19 -9.03
CA VAL A 165 1.34 8.11 -7.89
C VAL A 165 0.88 9.51 -8.31
N SER A 166 1.28 9.96 -9.50
CA SER A 166 0.90 11.28 -10.05
C SER A 166 -0.59 11.47 -10.28
N GLU A 167 -1.37 10.39 -10.37
CA GLU A 167 -2.82 10.48 -10.49
C GLU A 167 -3.55 10.55 -9.13
N LEU A 168 -2.84 10.27 -8.03
CA LEU A 168 -3.44 10.27 -6.70
C LEU A 168 -3.80 11.71 -6.28
N PRO A 169 -5.01 11.91 -5.72
CA PRO A 169 -5.38 13.21 -5.17
C PRO A 169 -4.44 13.69 -4.06
N GLU A 170 -4.36 14.99 -3.85
CA GLU A 170 -3.48 15.60 -2.83
C GLU A 170 -3.94 15.28 -1.39
N ASP A 171 -5.24 15.06 -1.19
CA ASP A 171 -5.86 14.77 0.11
C ASP A 171 -5.80 13.27 0.51
N ARG A 172 -4.87 12.51 -0.06
CA ARG A 172 -4.74 11.04 0.12
C ARG A 172 -4.38 10.56 1.53
N GLY A 173 -4.01 11.45 2.43
CA GLY A 173 -3.58 11.14 3.79
C GLY A 173 -2.13 10.66 3.85
N ASP A 174 -1.66 10.39 5.06
CA ASP A 174 -0.26 10.07 5.36
C ASP A 174 0.00 8.56 5.57
N LEU A 175 -1.05 7.76 5.64
CA LEU A 175 -1.01 6.32 5.86
C LEU A 175 -1.13 5.56 4.54
N ALA A 176 -0.21 4.62 4.31
CA ALA A 176 -0.34 3.60 3.27
C ALA A 176 -0.57 2.20 3.87
N ILE A 177 -1.58 1.49 3.39
CA ILE A 177 -1.83 0.08 3.70
C ILE A 177 -1.36 -0.75 2.51
N LEU A 178 -0.39 -1.63 2.75
CA LEU A 178 0.22 -2.47 1.72
C LEU A 178 -0.45 -3.84 1.69
N TRP A 179 -1.01 -4.20 0.54
CA TRP A 179 -1.65 -5.48 0.27
C TRP A 179 -1.02 -6.17 -0.94
N VAL A 180 0.26 -6.49 -0.79
CA VAL A 180 1.05 -7.12 -1.85
C VAL A 180 1.73 -8.40 -1.35
N THR A 181 2.37 -9.15 -2.25
CA THR A 181 3.23 -10.28 -1.89
C THR A 181 4.54 -9.78 -1.27
N PRO A 182 5.20 -10.57 -0.41
CA PRO A 182 6.43 -10.13 0.27
C PRO A 182 7.55 -9.68 -0.67
N HIS A 183 7.67 -10.30 -1.85
CA HIS A 183 8.74 -10.01 -2.81
C HIS A 183 8.59 -8.65 -3.52
N VAL A 184 7.38 -8.08 -3.61
CA VAL A 184 7.16 -6.73 -4.17
C VAL A 184 6.91 -5.67 -3.07
N ALA A 185 6.88 -6.08 -1.80
CA ALA A 185 6.57 -5.18 -0.69
C ALA A 185 7.55 -3.98 -0.59
N SER A 186 8.83 -4.19 -0.89
CA SER A 186 9.82 -3.10 -0.91
C SER A 186 9.49 -2.05 -1.97
N ARG A 187 9.09 -2.48 -3.17
CA ARG A 187 8.63 -1.56 -4.23
C ARG A 187 7.35 -0.81 -3.84
N ALA A 188 6.42 -1.48 -3.17
CA ALA A 188 5.20 -0.84 -2.67
C ALA A 188 5.48 0.23 -1.61
N VAL A 189 6.50 0.03 -0.76
CA VAL A 189 6.97 1.05 0.19
C VAL A 189 7.51 2.28 -0.53
N GLU A 190 8.29 2.11 -1.60
CA GLU A 190 8.78 3.25 -2.39
C GLU A 190 7.64 4.06 -3.01
N LEU A 191 6.61 3.40 -3.54
CA LEU A 191 5.43 4.06 -4.09
C LEU A 191 4.63 4.80 -3.01
N ALA A 192 4.54 4.23 -1.80
CA ALA A 192 3.93 4.91 -0.66
C ALA A 192 4.70 6.20 -0.30
N HIS A 193 6.03 6.12 -0.26
CA HIS A 193 6.89 7.27 -0.01
C HIS A 193 6.79 8.33 -1.11
N GLU A 194 6.80 7.93 -2.38
CA GLU A 194 6.60 8.83 -3.53
C GLU A 194 5.22 9.50 -3.45
N ALA A 195 4.21 8.79 -2.96
CA ALA A 195 2.91 9.35 -2.64
C ALA A 195 2.93 10.23 -1.37
N GLY A 196 4.07 10.56 -0.78
CA GLY A 196 4.14 11.41 0.41
C GLY A 196 3.51 10.80 1.67
N CYS A 197 3.27 9.48 1.68
CA CYS A 197 2.88 8.79 2.91
C CYS A 197 4.09 8.78 3.86
N THR A 198 3.84 9.02 5.14
CA THR A 198 4.87 8.97 6.20
C THR A 198 4.77 7.72 7.05
N ARG A 199 3.64 6.99 6.96
CA ARG A 199 3.35 5.78 7.73
C ARG A 199 2.97 4.63 6.82
N VAL A 200 3.43 3.42 7.13
CA VAL A 200 3.12 2.19 6.39
C VAL A 200 2.59 1.09 7.30
N TRP A 201 1.55 0.40 6.83
CA TRP A 201 0.98 -0.78 7.46
C TRP A 201 1.08 -1.96 6.49
N PHE A 202 1.92 -2.93 6.82
CA PHE A 202 2.04 -4.17 6.04
C PHE A 202 0.89 -5.11 6.44
N SER A 203 -0.06 -5.31 5.54
CA SER A 203 -1.21 -6.20 5.82
C SER A 203 -0.78 -7.68 5.89
N PHE A 204 -1.79 -8.54 6.05
CA PHE A 204 -1.64 -9.98 6.11
C PHE A 204 -0.78 -10.57 5.00
N LYS A 205 0.26 -11.32 5.40
CA LYS A 205 1.21 -11.98 4.48
C LYS A 205 1.90 -11.01 3.52
N THR A 206 2.05 -9.74 3.90
CA THR A 206 2.78 -8.71 3.11
C THR A 206 4.13 -8.34 3.73
N GLY A 207 4.27 -8.42 5.07
CA GLY A 207 5.51 -8.09 5.76
C GLY A 207 6.72 -8.87 5.25
N HIS A 208 7.85 -8.20 5.04
CA HIS A 208 9.13 -8.79 4.68
C HIS A 208 10.26 -7.94 5.28
N ARG A 209 11.35 -8.57 5.72
CA ARG A 209 12.47 -7.88 6.37
C ARG A 209 13.00 -6.72 5.52
N ASP A 210 13.22 -6.98 4.23
CA ASP A 210 13.78 -5.97 3.32
C ASP A 210 12.82 -4.80 3.07
N ALA A 211 11.51 -5.04 3.10
CA ALA A 211 10.52 -3.96 2.94
C ALA A 211 10.43 -3.09 4.19
N VAL A 212 10.56 -3.69 5.38
CA VAL A 212 10.63 -2.97 6.65
C VAL A 212 11.93 -2.16 6.75
N ALA A 213 13.06 -2.73 6.35
CA ALA A 213 14.33 -2.02 6.25
C ALA A 213 14.20 -0.82 5.30
N ARG A 214 13.60 -1.03 4.12
CA ARG A 214 13.37 0.03 3.14
C ARG A 214 12.50 1.17 3.68
N ALA A 215 11.43 0.85 4.42
CA ALA A 215 10.57 1.87 5.03
C ALA A 215 11.37 2.75 6.01
N ARG A 216 12.24 2.14 6.83
CA ARG A 216 13.10 2.85 7.77
C ARG A 216 14.14 3.74 7.08
N GLU A 217 14.77 3.24 6.01
CA GLU A 217 15.70 4.03 5.19
C GLU A 217 15.05 5.29 4.60
N LEU A 218 13.77 5.20 4.25
CA LEU A 218 12.98 6.32 3.73
C LEU A 218 12.37 7.20 4.83
N GLY A 219 12.68 6.94 6.10
CA GLY A 219 12.16 7.71 7.24
C GLY A 219 10.67 7.50 7.51
N MET A 220 10.08 6.40 7.03
CA MET A 220 8.67 6.08 7.25
C MET A 220 8.46 5.31 8.56
N GLU A 221 7.37 5.61 9.25
CA GLU A 221 6.93 4.85 10.42
C GLU A 221 6.29 3.52 9.99
N VAL A 222 6.79 2.41 10.53
CA VAL A 222 6.14 1.10 10.36
C VAL A 222 5.12 0.92 11.47
N VAL A 223 3.84 1.06 11.14
CA VAL A 223 2.72 0.98 12.08
C VAL A 223 2.47 -0.45 12.55
N GLU A 224 2.50 -1.40 11.61
CA GLU A 224 2.17 -2.80 11.87
C GLU A 224 2.70 -3.69 10.76
N ILE A 225 3.12 -4.90 11.15
CA ILE A 225 3.57 -5.95 10.26
C ILE A 225 2.71 -7.20 10.46
N GLY A 226 1.86 -7.44 9.48
CA GLY A 226 1.24 -8.74 9.26
C GLY A 226 -0.21 -8.86 9.67
N ARG A 227 -0.81 -7.92 10.41
CA ARG A 227 -2.26 -7.95 10.71
C ARG A 227 -3.08 -7.16 9.71
N CYS A 228 -4.28 -7.66 9.40
CA CYS A 228 -5.24 -6.95 8.54
C CYS A 228 -5.83 -5.73 9.29
N PRO A 229 -5.81 -4.50 8.72
CA PRO A 229 -6.40 -3.32 9.36
C PRO A 229 -7.90 -3.45 9.62
N VAL A 230 -8.59 -4.27 8.83
CA VAL A 230 -10.03 -4.52 8.98
C VAL A 230 -10.38 -5.10 10.35
N TYR A 231 -9.47 -5.77 11.07
CA TYR A 231 -9.75 -6.28 12.42
C TYR A 231 -10.15 -5.17 13.39
N TYR A 232 -9.63 -3.96 13.17
CA TYR A 232 -9.78 -2.81 14.05
C TYR A 232 -10.82 -1.80 13.57
N MET A 233 -11.58 -2.11 12.51
CA MET A 233 -12.75 -1.33 12.14
C MET A 233 -13.97 -1.76 12.95
N GLY A 234 -15.00 -0.92 13.06
CA GLY A 234 -16.26 -1.30 13.71
C GLY A 234 -17.02 -2.34 12.88
N GLU A 235 -17.68 -1.87 11.83
CA GLU A 235 -18.42 -2.68 10.87
C GLU A 235 -17.49 -3.43 9.91
N LYS A 236 -17.89 -4.65 9.50
CA LYS A 236 -17.10 -5.55 8.65
C LYS A 236 -18.04 -6.46 7.87
N ILE A 237 -17.66 -6.84 6.65
CA ILE A 237 -18.36 -7.91 5.92
C ILE A 237 -18.09 -9.27 6.56
N GLY A 238 -18.97 -10.25 6.32
CA GLY A 238 -18.97 -11.55 7.01
C GLY A 238 -17.62 -12.29 7.05
N ALA A 239 -16.89 -12.36 5.93
CA ALA A 239 -15.58 -13.02 5.89
C ALA A 239 -14.54 -12.32 6.78
N CYS A 240 -14.54 -10.99 6.80
CA CYS A 240 -13.65 -10.21 7.66
C CYS A 240 -14.08 -10.22 9.13
N ALA A 241 -15.38 -10.28 9.40
CA ALA A 241 -15.93 -10.46 10.75
C ALA A 241 -15.52 -11.82 11.34
N ALA A 242 -15.67 -12.90 10.56
CA ALA A 242 -15.26 -14.24 10.96
C ALA A 242 -13.75 -14.33 11.23
N HIS A 243 -12.92 -13.75 10.34
CA HIS A 243 -11.48 -13.65 10.57
C HIS A 243 -11.18 -12.88 11.87
N THR A 244 -11.81 -11.73 12.07
CA THR A 244 -11.63 -10.91 13.29
C THR A 244 -12.00 -11.70 14.55
N ALA A 245 -13.08 -12.48 14.53
CA ALA A 245 -13.50 -13.32 15.65
C ALA A 245 -12.45 -14.38 15.98
N LEU A 246 -11.87 -15.05 14.97
CA LEU A 246 -10.79 -16.02 15.15
C LEU A 246 -9.54 -15.38 15.78
N VAL A 247 -9.13 -14.21 15.29
CA VAL A 247 -7.95 -13.48 15.81
C VAL A 247 -8.18 -12.97 17.25
N LYS A 248 -9.42 -12.65 17.61
CA LYS A 248 -9.79 -12.34 19.00
C LYS A 248 -9.73 -13.58 19.90
N LEU A 249 -10.26 -14.72 19.43
CA LEU A 249 -10.25 -15.98 20.17
C LEU A 249 -8.84 -16.46 20.49
N THR A 250 -7.89 -16.28 19.56
CA THR A 250 -6.50 -16.72 19.74
C THR A 250 -5.64 -15.77 20.57
N GLY A 251 -6.20 -14.64 21.01
CA GLY A 251 -5.50 -13.62 21.78
C GLY A 251 -4.55 -12.73 20.95
N SER A 252 -4.31 -13.06 19.68
CA SER A 252 -3.44 -12.27 18.79
C SER A 252 -3.96 -10.84 18.58
N TYR A 253 -5.28 -10.63 18.69
CA TYR A 253 -5.89 -9.30 18.59
C TYR A 253 -5.34 -8.29 19.62
N LYS A 254 -5.06 -8.74 20.85
CA LYS A 254 -4.65 -7.85 21.96
C LYS A 254 -3.14 -7.60 22.02
N ARG A 255 -2.36 -8.20 21.12
CA ARG A 255 -0.90 -8.08 21.15
C ARG A 255 -0.47 -6.68 20.67
N PRO A 256 0.60 -6.10 21.24
CA PRO A 256 1.10 -4.80 20.79
C PRO A 256 1.46 -4.82 19.30
N PRO A 257 1.45 -3.66 18.61
CA PRO A 257 1.96 -3.51 17.24
C PRO A 257 3.29 -4.25 17.01
N GLN A 258 3.42 -4.92 15.87
CA GLN A 258 4.68 -5.51 15.45
C GLN A 258 5.34 -4.60 14.43
N THR A 259 6.44 -3.97 14.83
CA THR A 259 7.18 -3.00 13.99
C THR A 259 8.61 -3.45 13.70
N ASP A 260 9.02 -4.58 14.29
CA ASP A 260 10.33 -5.18 14.11
C ASP A 260 10.35 -6.13 12.90
N ALA A 261 11.38 -5.97 12.06
CA ALA A 261 11.60 -6.72 10.83
C ALA A 261 11.94 -8.19 11.10
N ASP A 262 12.59 -8.47 12.24
CA ASP A 262 13.04 -9.81 12.64
C ASP A 262 11.98 -10.56 13.46
N ALA A 263 10.90 -9.89 13.84
CA ALA A 263 9.81 -10.54 14.53
C ALA A 263 9.16 -11.58 13.62
N LYS A 264 9.09 -12.84 14.09
CA LYS A 264 8.45 -13.94 13.38
C LYS A 264 7.03 -13.56 12.98
N HIS A 265 6.56 -14.02 11.82
CA HIS A 265 5.19 -13.84 11.39
C HIS A 265 4.23 -14.29 12.50
N ARG A 266 3.40 -13.36 13.00
CA ARG A 266 2.44 -13.62 14.11
C ARG A 266 1.12 -14.23 13.66
N GLU A 267 0.91 -14.33 12.37
CA GLU A 267 -0.34 -14.86 11.81
C GLU A 267 -0.38 -16.38 11.96
N LEU A 268 -1.53 -16.88 12.41
CA LEU A 268 -1.78 -18.30 12.59
C LEU A 268 -1.80 -18.99 11.22
N PHE A 269 -0.80 -19.86 11.03
CA PHE A 269 -0.58 -20.76 9.88
C PHE A 269 -0.07 -20.11 8.57
#